data_AF-A0A534S9M3-F1
#
_entry.id   AF-A0A534S9M3-F1
#
_cell.length_a   1.000
_cell.length_b   1.000
_cell.length_c   1.000
_cell.angle_alpha   90.00
_cell.angle_beta   90.00
_cell.angle_gamma   90.00
#
_symmetry.space_group_name_H-M   'P 1'
#
loop_
_entity.id
_entity.type
_entity.pdbx_description
1 polymer ?
#
loop_
_entity_poly.entity_id
_entity_poly.type
_entity_poly.pdbx_seq_one_letter_code
_entity_poly.pdbx_strand_id
1 'polypeptide(L)'
;MSRHPCFLASGRRTRPYIARHVRRPSAAGISPAVAVRREDGRLWLRQATDDYRFGRAALRGRFYAQACFVAQQVAGKAAKAVHYELAGRPVIGHSVRALLRRLNARARVTDELLVLGGQLDQYYVSTRYPDALPGIAPADAFSAAQARAALRAAGRILRWARTRLRRER
;
A
#
# COMPACT_ATOMS: atom_id res chain seq x y z
N MET A 1 61.67 -18.21 45.57
CA MET A 1 61.29 -19.57 46.03
C MET A 1 60.12 -20.04 45.19
N SER A 2 60.24 -21.24 44.62
CA SER A 2 59.19 -22.06 43.97
C SER A 2 58.51 -21.52 42.71
N ARG A 3 58.04 -22.32 41.75
CA ARG A 3 58.34 -23.67 41.20
C ARG A 3 57.32 -23.83 40.06
N HIS A 4 57.82 -24.00 38.84
CA HIS A 4 57.27 -24.69 37.65
C HIS A 4 55.82 -24.46 37.12
N PRO A 5 55.64 -24.54 35.78
CA PRO A 5 54.38 -24.28 35.07
C PRO A 5 53.56 -25.57 34.85
N CYS A 6 52.25 -25.42 34.62
CA CYS A 6 51.35 -26.49 34.17
C CYS A 6 50.50 -25.94 33.00
N PHE A 7 50.80 -26.27 31.73
CA PHE A 7 50.41 -27.45 30.95
C PHE A 7 49.02 -27.35 30.27
N LEU A 8 49.05 -27.36 28.93
CA LEU A 8 48.09 -27.91 27.96
C LEU A 8 46.66 -27.32 27.92
N ALA A 9 45.90 -27.32 26.81
CA ALA A 9 45.91 -28.07 25.56
C ALA A 9 45.26 -27.18 24.47
N SER A 10 45.88 -26.93 23.32
CA SER A 10 45.77 -27.72 22.08
C SER A 10 44.33 -28.08 21.66
N GLY A 11 43.92 -27.51 20.52
CA GLY A 11 42.59 -27.73 19.94
C GLY A 11 42.42 -27.16 18.54
N ARG A 12 43.45 -27.20 17.68
CA ARG A 12 43.25 -27.03 16.22
C ARG A 12 43.13 -28.40 15.57
N ARG A 13 41.90 -28.76 15.17
CA ARG A 13 41.65 -29.78 14.15
C ARG A 13 40.78 -29.15 13.06
N THR A 14 41.44 -28.73 11.99
CA THR A 14 40.83 -28.36 10.72
C THR A 14 40.23 -29.62 10.09
N ARG A 15 38.90 -29.65 9.90
CA ARG A 15 38.22 -30.68 9.11
C ARG A 15 38.24 -30.30 7.63
N PRO A 16 38.46 -31.26 6.71
CA PRO A 16 38.56 -30.98 5.28
C PRO A 16 37.20 -30.70 4.63
N TYR A 17 37.29 -29.97 3.53
CA TYR A 17 36.22 -29.53 2.64
C TYR A 17 35.47 -30.72 2.01
N ILE A 18 34.16 -30.80 2.24
CA ILE A 18 33.26 -31.68 1.49
C ILE A 18 32.22 -30.79 0.81
N ALA A 19 32.34 -30.64 -0.51
CA ALA A 19 31.38 -29.94 -1.33
C ALA A 19 30.01 -30.61 -1.21
N ARG A 20 29.08 -29.97 -0.49
CA ARG A 20 27.67 -30.36 -0.55
C ARG A 20 27.17 -30.00 -1.93
N HIS A 21 26.86 -31.01 -2.73
CA HIS A 21 26.06 -30.85 -3.94
C HIS A 21 24.76 -30.13 -3.57
N VAL A 22 24.71 -28.83 -3.80
CA VAL A 22 23.45 -28.09 -3.88
C VAL A 22 22.75 -28.67 -5.10
N ARG A 23 21.79 -29.56 -4.88
CA ARG A 23 20.82 -29.94 -5.91
C ARG A 23 20.23 -28.62 -6.43
N ARG A 24 20.51 -28.30 -7.70
CA ARG A 24 19.81 -27.22 -8.40
C ARG A 24 18.32 -27.51 -8.26
N PRO A 25 17.49 -26.57 -7.78
CA PRO A 25 16.05 -26.75 -7.93
C PRO A 25 15.77 -26.94 -9.42
N SER A 26 15.10 -28.05 -9.73
CA SER A 26 14.60 -28.36 -11.06
C SER A 26 13.75 -27.17 -11.57
N ALA A 27 13.91 -26.84 -12.85
CA ALA A 27 13.22 -25.75 -13.54
C ALA A 27 11.74 -26.07 -13.81
N ALA A 28 11.00 -26.49 -12.80
CA ALA A 28 9.57 -26.77 -12.90
C ALA A 28 8.89 -26.48 -11.55
N GLY A 29 8.12 -25.39 -11.49
CA GLY A 29 7.09 -25.26 -10.45
C GLY A 29 6.92 -23.93 -9.71
N ILE A 30 7.50 -22.82 -10.16
CA ILE A 30 7.05 -21.49 -9.72
C ILE A 30 6.39 -20.79 -10.91
N SER A 31 5.08 -20.60 -10.79
CA SER A 31 4.18 -19.97 -11.76
C SER A 31 4.76 -18.70 -12.38
N PRO A 32 4.47 -18.41 -13.66
CA PRO A 32 5.00 -17.24 -14.35
C PRO A 32 4.56 -15.99 -13.58
N ALA A 33 5.48 -15.03 -13.48
CA ALA A 33 5.22 -13.70 -12.97
C ALA A 33 3.81 -13.22 -13.37
N VAL A 34 2.97 -12.87 -12.38
CA VAL A 34 1.55 -12.55 -12.59
C VAL A 34 1.43 -11.43 -13.62
N ALA A 35 1.10 -11.80 -14.86
CA ALA A 35 0.74 -10.86 -15.90
C ALA A 35 -0.58 -10.21 -15.48
N VAL A 36 -0.49 -8.97 -15.03
CA VAL A 36 -1.66 -8.19 -14.63
C VAL A 36 -2.48 -7.86 -15.88
N ARG A 37 -3.76 -8.19 -15.85
CA ARG A 37 -4.69 -7.98 -16.96
C ARG A 37 -5.39 -6.63 -16.81
N ARG A 38 -5.81 -6.02 -17.93
CA ARG A 38 -6.70 -4.84 -17.92
C ARG A 38 -7.99 -5.10 -17.12
N GLU A 39 -8.46 -6.34 -17.10
CA GLU A 39 -9.58 -6.81 -16.26
C GLU A 39 -9.40 -6.46 -14.77
N ASP A 40 -8.15 -6.44 -14.28
CA ASP A 40 -7.84 -6.08 -12.90
C ASP A 40 -8.26 -4.64 -12.62
N GLY A 41 -8.07 -3.72 -13.57
CA GLY A 41 -8.45 -2.31 -13.43
C GLY A 41 -9.93 -2.13 -13.06
N ARG A 42 -10.83 -2.91 -13.68
CA ARG A 42 -12.26 -2.89 -13.37
C ARG A 42 -12.56 -3.45 -11.98
N LEU A 43 -11.86 -4.51 -11.57
CA LEU A 43 -11.98 -5.07 -10.22
C LEU A 43 -11.51 -4.07 -9.15
N TRP A 44 -10.38 -3.38 -9.38
CA TRP A 44 -9.90 -2.33 -8.49
C TRP A 44 -10.88 -1.16 -8.38
N LEU A 45 -11.50 -0.74 -9.50
CA LEU A 45 -12.50 0.32 -9.49
C LEU A 45 -13.82 -0.10 -8.81
N ARG A 46 -14.24 -1.36 -8.99
CA ARG A 46 -15.37 -1.96 -8.29
C ARG A 46 -15.13 -1.95 -6.79
N GLN A 47 -13.96 -2.39 -6.33
CA GLN A 47 -13.60 -2.39 -4.91
C GLN A 47 -13.53 -0.96 -4.35
N ALA A 48 -12.90 -0.02 -5.06
CA ALA A 48 -12.87 1.38 -4.64
C ALA A 48 -14.27 1.99 -4.50
N THR A 49 -15.21 1.57 -5.37
CA THR A 49 -16.60 2.00 -5.31
C THR A 49 -17.32 1.45 -4.08
N ASP A 50 -17.09 0.18 -3.75
CA ASP A 50 -17.73 -0.43 -2.58
C ASP A 50 -17.14 0.09 -1.26
N ASP A 51 -15.81 0.23 -1.19
CA ASP A 51 -15.12 0.91 -0.08
C ASP A 51 -15.68 2.32 0.13
N TYR A 52 -16.02 3.06 -0.94
CA TYR A 52 -16.61 4.39 -0.80
C TYR A 52 -17.98 4.35 -0.11
N ARG A 53 -18.79 3.33 -0.40
CA ARG A 53 -20.07 3.10 0.29
C ARG A 53 -19.83 2.77 1.76
N PHE A 54 -18.84 1.92 2.05
CA PHE A 54 -18.45 1.57 3.41
C PHE A 54 -17.96 2.80 4.20
N GLY A 55 -17.10 3.64 3.62
CA GLY A 55 -16.62 4.86 4.25
C GLY A 55 -17.76 5.84 4.58
N ARG A 56 -18.78 5.94 3.71
CA ARG A 56 -19.99 6.72 4.02
C ARG A 56 -20.81 6.11 5.17
N ALA A 57 -20.85 4.79 5.29
CA ALA A 57 -21.50 4.13 6.41
C ALA A 57 -20.73 4.37 7.72
N ALA A 58 -19.40 4.25 7.69
CA ALA A 58 -18.53 4.58 8.82
C ALA A 58 -18.73 6.03 9.30
N LEU A 59 -18.81 7.00 8.37
CA LEU A 59 -19.12 8.39 8.71
C LEU A 59 -20.48 8.53 9.42
N ARG A 60 -21.54 7.85 8.94
CA ARG A 60 -22.86 7.87 9.58
C ARG A 60 -22.83 7.22 10.96
N GLY A 61 -22.07 6.14 11.12
CA GLY A 61 -21.83 5.46 12.38
C GLY A 61 -20.85 6.19 13.31
N ARG A 62 -20.40 7.40 12.96
CA ARG A 62 -19.46 8.21 13.74
C ARG A 62 -18.07 7.57 13.94
N PHE A 63 -17.72 6.58 13.12
CA PHE A 63 -16.41 5.95 13.06
C PHE A 63 -15.46 6.79 12.20
N TYR A 64 -15.07 7.96 12.71
CA TYR A 64 -14.39 8.99 11.91
C TYR A 64 -12.99 8.59 11.45
N ALA A 65 -12.19 7.95 12.31
CA ALA A 65 -10.87 7.45 11.95
C ALA A 65 -10.95 6.42 10.81
N GLN A 66 -11.89 5.48 10.92
CA GLN A 66 -12.15 4.45 9.91
C GLN A 66 -12.66 5.08 8.61
N ALA A 67 -13.52 6.10 8.67
CA ALA A 67 -13.97 6.83 7.49
C ALA A 67 -12.80 7.53 6.77
N CYS A 68 -11.88 8.15 7.51
CA CYS A 68 -10.65 8.75 6.97
C CYS A 68 -9.72 7.69 6.34
N PHE A 69 -9.50 6.57 7.03
CA PHE A 69 -8.70 5.45 6.52
C PHE A 69 -9.27 4.91 5.20
N VAL A 70 -10.58 4.63 5.19
CA VAL A 70 -11.27 4.09 4.02
C VAL A 70 -11.23 5.09 2.87
N ALA A 71 -11.34 6.40 3.13
CA ALA A 71 -11.18 7.41 2.09
C ALA A 71 -9.79 7.36 1.43
N GLN A 72 -8.72 7.16 2.20
CA GLN A 72 -7.37 6.95 1.68
C GLN A 72 -7.30 5.69 0.79
N GLN A 73 -7.88 4.58 1.25
CA GLN A 73 -7.92 3.32 0.52
C GLN A 73 -8.72 3.42 -0.79
N VAL A 74 -9.87 4.10 -0.77
CA VAL A 74 -10.70 4.37 -1.96
C VAL A 74 -9.87 5.09 -3.02
N ALA A 75 -9.16 6.15 -2.65
CA ALA A 75 -8.36 6.92 -3.58
C ALA A 75 -7.17 6.11 -4.12
N GLY A 76 -6.50 5.34 -3.27
CA GLY A 76 -5.40 4.46 -3.67
C GLY A 76 -5.84 3.37 -4.65
N LYS A 77 -6.96 2.69 -4.36
CA LYS A 77 -7.55 1.67 -5.26
C LYS A 77 -8.03 2.28 -6.57
N ALA A 78 -8.65 3.47 -6.53
CA ALA A 78 -9.07 4.18 -7.73
C ALA A 78 -7.86 4.58 -8.62
N ALA A 79 -6.76 5.06 -8.03
CA ALA A 79 -5.55 5.35 -8.80
C ALA A 79 -4.91 4.08 -9.38
N LYS A 80 -4.89 2.97 -8.62
CA LYS A 80 -4.41 1.67 -9.11
C LYS A 80 -5.26 1.15 -10.27
N ALA A 81 -6.58 1.31 -10.23
CA ALA A 81 -7.45 0.94 -11.34
C ALA A 81 -7.01 1.56 -12.67
N VAL A 82 -6.64 2.84 -12.65
CA VAL A 82 -6.15 3.56 -13.85
C VAL A 82 -4.76 3.05 -14.28
N HIS A 83 -3.87 2.76 -13.34
CA HIS A 83 -2.57 2.12 -13.67
C HIS A 83 -2.75 0.78 -14.37
N TYR A 84 -3.66 -0.05 -13.87
CA TYR A 84 -3.90 -1.38 -14.42
C TYR A 84 -4.55 -1.34 -15.80
N GLU A 85 -5.47 -0.40 -16.02
CA GLU A 85 -6.04 -0.17 -17.35
C GLU A 85 -4.98 0.29 -18.37
N LEU A 86 -4.10 1.23 -17.97
CA LEU A 86 -3.15 1.87 -18.90
C LEU A 86 -1.86 1.10 -19.13
N ALA A 87 -1.31 0.45 -18.10
CA ALA A 87 0.06 -0.03 -18.11
C ALA A 87 0.19 -1.55 -17.97
N GLY A 88 -0.86 -2.26 -17.54
CA GLY A 88 -0.84 -3.71 -17.35
C GLY A 88 0.26 -4.21 -16.39
N ARG A 89 0.76 -3.35 -15.49
CA ARG A 89 1.85 -3.67 -14.56
C ARG A 89 1.41 -3.46 -13.11
N PRO A 90 1.82 -4.34 -12.18
CA PRO A 90 1.64 -4.13 -10.75
C PRO A 90 2.21 -2.78 -10.30
N VAL A 91 1.42 -2.03 -9.52
CA VAL A 91 1.92 -0.81 -8.89
C VAL A 91 1.94 -1.00 -7.38
N ILE A 92 3.17 -0.97 -6.85
CA ILE A 92 3.45 -1.12 -5.43
C ILE A 92 3.46 0.28 -4.78
N GLY A 93 2.85 0.36 -3.60
CA GLY A 93 2.80 1.55 -2.77
C GLY A 93 1.40 1.89 -2.27
N HIS A 94 1.39 2.71 -1.21
CA HIS A 94 0.19 3.21 -0.55
C HIS A 94 -0.01 4.71 -0.74
N SER A 95 1.01 5.48 -1.12
CA SER A 95 0.85 6.92 -1.35
C SER A 95 0.00 7.20 -2.60
N VAL A 96 -1.18 7.76 -2.39
CA VAL A 96 -2.12 8.21 -3.42
C VAL A 96 -1.47 9.29 -4.27
N ARG A 97 -0.78 10.26 -3.67
CA ARG A 97 -0.07 11.31 -4.43
C ARG A 97 0.97 10.72 -5.36
N ALA A 98 1.77 9.76 -4.88
CA ALA A 98 2.79 9.12 -5.71
C ALA A 98 2.17 8.28 -6.83
N LEU A 99 1.09 7.55 -6.54
CA LEU A 99 0.33 6.78 -7.53
C LEU A 99 -0.22 7.71 -8.63
N LEU A 100 -0.86 8.81 -8.26
CA LEU A 100 -1.40 9.79 -9.20
C LEU A 100 -0.28 10.46 -10.01
N ARG A 101 0.82 10.88 -9.39
CA ARG A 101 1.96 11.51 -10.09
C ARG A 101 2.54 10.60 -11.18
N ARG A 102 2.66 9.30 -10.92
CA ARG A 102 3.14 8.31 -11.91
C ARG A 102 2.22 8.18 -13.13
N LEU A 103 0.94 8.58 -13.03
CA LEU A 103 -0.03 8.58 -14.12
C LEU A 103 -0.01 9.86 -14.96
N ASN A 104 0.65 10.93 -14.51
CA ASN A 104 0.46 12.25 -15.10
C ASN A 104 0.80 12.28 -16.61
N ALA A 105 1.88 11.58 -17.01
CA ALA A 105 2.30 11.47 -18.40
C ALA A 105 1.28 10.76 -19.32
N ARG A 106 0.37 9.96 -18.76
CA ARG A 106 -0.55 9.08 -19.54
C ARG A 106 -2.03 9.42 -19.36
N ALA A 107 -2.40 10.02 -18.23
CA ALA A 107 -3.80 10.14 -17.82
C ALA A 107 -4.21 11.56 -17.40
N ARG A 108 -3.46 12.61 -17.76
CA ARG A 108 -3.68 14.04 -17.40
C ARG A 108 -4.26 14.18 -15.98
N VAL A 109 -3.39 14.14 -14.99
CA VAL A 109 -3.72 14.30 -13.58
C VAL A 109 -3.59 15.79 -13.24
N THR A 110 -4.63 16.39 -12.66
CA THR A 110 -4.57 17.80 -12.26
C THR A 110 -3.81 17.96 -10.95
N ASP A 111 -3.20 19.13 -10.73
CA ASP A 111 -2.50 19.45 -9.48
C ASP A 111 -3.41 19.33 -8.26
N GLU A 112 -4.68 19.69 -8.44
CA GLU A 112 -5.70 19.52 -7.41
C GLU A 112 -5.85 18.06 -6.94
N LEU A 113 -5.83 17.09 -7.86
CA LEU A 113 -5.88 15.68 -7.48
C LEU A 113 -4.61 15.24 -6.74
N LEU A 114 -3.44 15.80 -7.09
CA LEU A 114 -2.19 15.54 -6.37
C LEU A 114 -2.23 16.08 -4.94
N VAL A 115 -2.78 17.28 -4.75
CA VAL A 115 -2.98 17.88 -3.41
C VAL A 115 -3.92 17.01 -2.58
N LEU A 116 -5.08 16.62 -3.14
CA LEU A 116 -6.04 15.75 -2.46
C LEU A 116 -5.42 14.39 -2.10
N GLY A 117 -4.62 13.81 -3.01
CA GLY A 117 -3.88 12.58 -2.73
C GLY A 117 -2.91 12.73 -1.56
N GLY A 118 -2.19 13.85 -1.49
CA GLY A 118 -1.25 14.13 -0.39
C GLY A 118 -1.96 14.32 0.96
N GLN A 119 -3.10 15.00 0.97
CA GLN A 119 -3.94 15.13 2.17
C GLN A 119 -4.43 13.76 2.66
N LEU A 120 -4.89 12.90 1.74
CA LEU A 120 -5.38 11.57 2.10
C LEU A 120 -4.26 10.66 2.63
N ASP A 121 -3.02 10.81 2.15
CA ASP A 121 -1.88 9.99 2.59
C ASP A 121 -1.61 10.12 4.10
N GLN A 122 -1.98 11.25 4.71
CA GLN A 122 -1.86 11.45 6.17
C GLN A 122 -2.71 10.45 6.96
N TYR A 123 -3.82 9.96 6.39
CA TYR A 123 -4.73 9.00 7.02
C TYR A 123 -4.31 7.55 6.83
N TYR A 124 -3.21 7.24 6.15
CA TYR A 124 -2.81 5.83 5.99
C TYR A 124 -2.33 5.24 7.32
N VAL A 125 -1.53 5.96 8.11
CA VAL A 125 -0.96 5.44 9.37
C VAL A 125 -1.74 5.95 10.59
N SER A 126 -1.98 7.27 10.64
CA SER A 126 -2.51 7.97 11.82
C SER A 126 -3.88 7.50 12.29
N THR A 127 -4.71 6.94 11.41
CA THR A 127 -6.06 6.46 11.74
C THR A 127 -6.10 5.03 12.26
N ARG A 128 -4.95 4.34 12.31
CA ARG A 128 -4.89 2.90 12.61
C ARG A 128 -4.15 2.55 13.89
N TYR A 129 -3.04 3.22 14.14
CA TYR A 129 -2.14 2.83 15.22
C TYR A 129 -2.06 3.92 16.30
N PRO A 130 -2.26 3.59 17.58
CA PRO A 130 -2.15 4.55 18.67
C PRO A 130 -0.76 5.18 18.80
N ASP A 131 0.31 4.47 18.46
CA ASP A 131 1.68 4.99 18.48
C ASP A 131 1.95 6.09 17.43
N ALA A 132 1.06 6.26 16.45
CA ALA A 132 1.12 7.33 15.47
C ALA A 132 0.57 8.67 16.00
N LEU A 133 -0.05 8.69 17.19
CA LEU A 133 -0.67 9.87 17.79
C LEU A 133 -0.31 9.99 19.28
N PRO A 134 0.29 11.10 19.74
CA PRO A 134 0.65 11.25 21.14
C PRO A 134 -0.56 11.23 22.07
N GLY A 135 -0.66 10.21 22.92
CA GLY A 135 -1.60 10.16 24.05
C GLY A 135 -3.09 10.05 23.68
N ILE A 136 -3.43 9.67 22.44
CA ILE A 136 -4.83 9.55 22.00
C ILE A 136 -5.04 8.35 21.09
N ALA A 137 -6.12 7.60 21.31
CA ALA A 137 -6.51 6.54 20.40
C ALA A 137 -7.02 7.15 19.08
N PRO A 138 -6.71 6.55 17.91
CA PRO A 138 -7.23 7.06 16.64
C PRO A 138 -8.75 7.20 16.62
N ALA A 139 -9.49 6.30 17.30
CA ALA A 139 -10.95 6.38 17.40
C ALA A 139 -11.47 7.72 17.94
N ASP A 140 -10.70 8.39 18.79
CA ASP A 140 -11.06 9.65 19.46
C ASP A 140 -10.40 10.89 18.82
N ALA A 141 -9.40 10.69 17.96
CA ALA A 141 -8.57 11.78 17.42
C ALA A 141 -9.12 12.49 16.18
N PHE A 142 -10.09 11.87 15.49
CA PHE A 142 -10.61 12.40 14.22
C PHE A 142 -12.04 12.91 14.35
N SER A 143 -12.30 14.05 13.72
CA SER A 143 -13.60 14.70 13.72
C SER A 143 -14.48 14.31 12.53
N ALA A 144 -15.79 14.56 12.66
CA ALA A 144 -16.74 14.47 11.56
C ALA A 144 -16.35 15.35 10.36
N ALA A 145 -15.75 16.52 10.61
CA ALA A 145 -15.31 17.45 9.56
C ALA A 145 -14.18 16.85 8.73
N GLN A 146 -13.17 16.26 9.38
CA GLN A 146 -12.08 15.55 8.70
C GLN A 146 -12.60 14.36 7.90
N ALA A 147 -13.45 13.51 8.48
CA ALA A 147 -14.03 12.37 7.79
C ALA A 147 -14.85 12.76 6.55
N ARG A 148 -15.67 13.83 6.64
CA ARG A 148 -16.40 14.38 5.48
C ARG A 148 -15.45 14.92 4.41
N ALA A 149 -14.41 15.66 4.80
CA ALA A 149 -13.42 16.21 3.86
C ALA A 149 -12.66 15.08 3.15
N ALA A 150 -12.21 14.07 3.88
CA ALA A 150 -11.53 12.89 3.34
C ALA A 150 -12.42 12.16 2.32
N LEU A 151 -13.68 11.87 2.65
CA LEU A 151 -14.61 11.23 1.71
C LEU A 151 -14.95 12.11 0.51
N ARG A 152 -14.99 13.44 0.65
CA ARG A 152 -15.12 14.33 -0.51
C ARG A 152 -13.91 14.21 -1.43
N ALA A 153 -12.69 14.27 -0.88
CA ALA A 153 -11.44 14.13 -1.62
C ALA A 153 -11.36 12.78 -2.35
N ALA A 154 -11.61 11.68 -1.64
CA ALA A 154 -11.63 10.34 -2.20
C ALA A 154 -12.68 10.19 -3.31
N GLY A 155 -13.87 10.77 -3.11
CA GLY A 155 -14.93 10.78 -4.13
C GLY A 155 -14.53 11.50 -5.42
N ARG A 156 -13.71 12.56 -5.34
CA ARG A 156 -13.19 13.27 -6.52
C ARG A 156 -12.21 12.40 -7.31
N ILE A 157 -11.28 11.75 -6.62
CA ILE A 157 -10.32 10.82 -7.25
C ILE A 157 -11.03 9.61 -7.84
N LEU A 158 -12.03 9.06 -7.15
CA LEU A 158 -12.85 7.95 -7.65
C LEU A 158 -13.62 8.35 -8.93
N ARG A 159 -14.24 9.54 -8.96
CA ARG A 159 -14.91 10.04 -10.18
C ARG A 159 -13.92 10.21 -11.32
N TRP A 160 -12.75 10.78 -11.06
CA TRP A 160 -11.68 10.90 -12.06
C TRP A 160 -11.25 9.53 -12.60
N ALA A 161 -11.05 8.52 -11.75
CA ALA A 161 -10.71 7.17 -12.22
C ALA A 161 -11.81 6.58 -13.11
N ARG A 162 -13.09 6.75 -12.74
CA ARG A 162 -14.24 6.31 -13.56
C ARG A 162 -14.27 6.96 -14.94
N THR A 163 -13.93 8.24 -15.06
CA THR A 163 -13.92 8.90 -16.37
C THR A 163 -12.80 8.38 -17.27
N ARG A 164 -11.64 8.02 -16.69
CA ARG A 164 -10.53 7.41 -17.44
C ARG A 164 -10.88 6.03 -17.97
N LEU A 165 -11.45 5.16 -17.13
CA LEU A 165 -11.82 3.80 -17.54
C LEU A 165 -13.02 3.75 -18.52
N ARG A 166 -13.78 4.85 -18.70
CA ARG A 166 -14.89 4.94 -19.67
C ARG A 166 -14.46 5.43 -21.06
N ARG A 167 -13.37 6.19 -21.15
CA ARG A 167 -12.92 6.88 -22.38
C ARG A 167 -12.05 6.01 -23.30
N GLU A 168 -11.64 4.83 -22.87
CA GLU A 168 -10.89 3.86 -23.69
C GLU A 168 -11.78 2.79 -24.34
N ARG A 169 -13.03 3.15 -24.64
CA ARG A 169 -13.91 2.41 -25.54
C ARG A 169 -14.11 3.24 -26.79
#